data_AF-A0A930BDJ6-F1
#
_entry.id   AF-A0A930BDJ6-F1
#
_cell.length_a   1.000
_cell.length_b   1.000
_cell.length_c   1.000
_cell.angle_alpha   90.00
_cell.angle_beta   90.00
_cell.angle_gamma   90.00
#
_symmetry.space_group_name_H-M   'P 1'
#
loop_
_entity.id
_entity.type
_entity.pdbx_description
1 polymer ?
#
loop_
_entity_poly.entity_id
_entity_poly.type
_entity_poly.pdbx_seq_one_letter_code
_entity_poly.pdbx_strand_id
1 'polypeptide(L)'
;MSTKKKSSKNAITAGVLITLYLVTYVVIGAISMPIPVLFLLMPMLVALFAAPTYHMLLAKTKSSTAIFIAAVLPSIILVATGHIPIAPLVSIPAGIIALLIAKNGNYEDFKKNAISHLFFSLNLFGGFIPIWIMREAFFKSVMHGGLDQSFCDTVRALTPLWMLPTMVIGTFVFSLIGSYLTKKVLNKKLEQAGVL
;
A
#
# COMPACT_ATOMS: atom_id res chain seq x y z
N MET A 1 31.74 -14.35 -9.31
CA MET A 1 30.53 -15.04 -9.81
C MET A 1 29.41 -15.17 -8.76
N SER A 2 29.69 -15.17 -7.44
CA SER A 2 28.65 -15.32 -6.39
C SER A 2 27.78 -14.07 -6.14
N THR A 3 28.30 -12.87 -6.36
CA THR A 3 27.58 -11.60 -6.16
C THR A 3 26.43 -11.39 -7.15
N LYS A 4 26.67 -11.65 -8.45
CA LYS A 4 25.61 -11.62 -9.49
C LYS A 4 24.49 -12.64 -9.21
N LYS A 5 24.84 -13.85 -8.75
CA LYS A 5 23.86 -14.92 -8.42
C LYS A 5 23.01 -14.59 -7.18
N LYS A 6 23.60 -13.91 -6.18
CA LYS A 6 22.87 -13.41 -5.00
C LYS A 6 21.94 -12.25 -5.37
N SER A 7 22.39 -11.35 -6.25
CA SER A 7 21.59 -10.23 -6.77
C SER A 7 20.36 -10.68 -7.56
N SER A 8 20.51 -11.64 -8.50
CA SER A 8 19.38 -12.15 -9.29
C SER A 8 18.35 -12.89 -8.44
N LYS A 9 18.78 -13.69 -7.46
CA LYS A 9 17.89 -14.38 -6.52
C LYS A 9 17.08 -13.38 -5.67
N ASN A 10 17.71 -12.31 -5.22
CA ASN A 10 17.05 -11.26 -4.44
C ASN A 10 16.02 -10.49 -5.30
N ALA A 11 16.34 -10.23 -6.57
CA ALA A 11 15.40 -9.59 -7.50
C ALA A 11 14.17 -10.46 -7.80
N ILE A 12 14.35 -11.77 -8.03
CA ILE A 12 13.23 -12.71 -8.21
C ILE A 12 12.35 -12.75 -6.95
N THR A 13 12.98 -12.82 -5.77
CA THR A 13 12.26 -12.82 -4.49
C THR A 13 11.48 -11.51 -4.28
N ALA A 14 12.08 -10.37 -4.64
CA ALA A 14 11.41 -9.08 -4.62
C ALA A 14 10.19 -9.08 -5.54
N GLY A 15 10.35 -9.54 -6.78
CA GLY A 15 9.26 -9.66 -7.74
C GLY A 15 8.08 -10.45 -7.20
N VAL A 16 8.32 -11.65 -6.66
CA VAL A 16 7.26 -12.51 -6.09
C VAL A 16 6.53 -11.80 -4.94
N LEU A 17 7.24 -11.16 -4.02
CA LEU A 17 6.62 -10.48 -2.87
C LEU A 17 5.86 -9.21 -3.28
N ILE A 18 6.36 -8.48 -4.29
CA ILE A 18 5.65 -7.34 -4.89
C ILE A 18 4.38 -7.81 -5.59
N THR A 19 4.43 -8.93 -6.32
CA THR A 19 3.24 -9.54 -6.92
C THR A 19 2.23 -9.97 -5.86
N LEU A 20 2.67 -10.58 -4.75
CA LEU A 20 1.77 -10.93 -3.64
C LEU A 20 1.13 -9.68 -3.01
N TYR A 21 1.89 -8.60 -2.85
CA TYR A 21 1.32 -7.31 -2.41
C TYR A 21 0.25 -6.81 -3.39
N LEU A 22 0.52 -6.85 -4.70
CA LEU A 22 -0.46 -6.47 -5.71
C LEU A 22 -1.72 -7.34 -5.67
N VAL A 23 -1.59 -8.65 -5.50
CA VAL A 23 -2.75 -9.54 -5.38
C VAL A 23 -3.60 -9.15 -4.17
N THR A 24 -2.97 -8.88 -3.01
CA THR A 24 -3.68 -8.38 -1.83
C THR A 24 -4.41 -7.06 -2.12
N TYR A 25 -3.74 -6.12 -2.78
CA TYR A 25 -4.33 -4.83 -3.17
C TYR A 25 -5.55 -5.02 -4.09
N VAL A 26 -5.43 -5.82 -5.15
CA VAL A 26 -6.50 -6.05 -6.13
C VAL A 26 -7.67 -6.82 -5.51
N VAL A 27 -7.40 -7.88 -4.74
CA VAL A 27 -8.46 -8.70 -4.11
C VAL A 27 -9.25 -7.86 -3.12
N ILE A 28 -8.57 -7.13 -2.23
CA ILE A 28 -9.27 -6.26 -1.26
C ILE A 28 -9.99 -5.13 -2.00
N GLY A 29 -9.37 -4.52 -3.01
CA GLY A 29 -10.00 -3.50 -3.84
C GLY A 29 -11.29 -3.98 -4.51
N ALA A 30 -11.28 -5.18 -5.08
CA ALA A 30 -12.45 -5.77 -5.73
C ALA A 30 -13.60 -6.05 -4.75
N ILE A 31 -13.27 -6.51 -3.53
CA ILE A 31 -14.27 -6.76 -2.47
C ILE A 31 -14.81 -5.43 -1.91
N SER A 32 -13.95 -4.42 -1.77
CA SER A 32 -14.28 -3.12 -1.20
C SER A 32 -15.06 -2.20 -2.13
N MET A 33 -14.74 -2.18 -3.42
CA MET A 33 -15.31 -1.29 -4.44
C MET A 33 -16.84 -1.15 -4.42
N PRO A 34 -17.64 -2.24 -4.40
CA PRO A 34 -19.10 -2.11 -4.52
C PRO A 34 -19.79 -1.61 -3.23
N ILE A 35 -19.08 -1.55 -2.10
CA ILE A 35 -19.68 -1.23 -0.79
C ILE A 35 -19.10 0.12 -0.30
N PRO A 36 -19.87 1.22 -0.23
CA PRO A 36 -19.35 2.56 0.07
C PRO A 36 -18.47 2.66 1.32
N VAL A 37 -18.90 2.03 2.41
CA VAL A 37 -18.16 2.04 3.68
C VAL A 37 -16.86 1.23 3.54
N LEU A 38 -16.92 0.06 2.90
CA LEU A 38 -15.77 -0.81 2.74
C LEU A 38 -14.75 -0.24 1.75
N PHE A 39 -15.21 0.51 0.75
CA PHE A 39 -14.39 1.31 -0.15
C PHE A 39 -13.54 2.31 0.63
N LEU A 40 -14.13 3.06 1.57
CA LEU A 40 -13.39 4.03 2.41
C LEU A 40 -12.48 3.34 3.46
N LEU A 41 -12.78 2.11 3.87
CA LEU A 41 -11.92 1.31 4.74
C LEU A 41 -10.83 0.54 3.98
N MET A 42 -10.88 0.50 2.66
CA MET A 42 -9.96 -0.29 1.82
C MET A 42 -8.48 -0.02 2.14
N PRO A 43 -8.01 1.24 2.33
CA PRO A 43 -6.60 1.48 2.66
C PRO A 43 -6.16 0.81 3.97
N MET A 44 -7.05 0.76 4.96
CA MET A 44 -6.79 0.14 6.26
C MET A 44 -6.68 -1.37 6.13
N LEU A 45 -7.58 -1.98 5.36
CA LEU A 45 -7.58 -3.42 5.10
C LEU A 45 -6.33 -3.82 4.31
N VAL A 46 -6.02 -3.11 3.23
CA VAL A 46 -4.81 -3.39 2.44
C VAL A 46 -3.57 -3.23 3.31
N ALA A 47 -3.45 -2.17 4.10
CA ALA A 47 -2.31 -2.00 5.00
C ALA A 47 -2.17 -3.16 6.00
N LEU A 48 -3.28 -3.63 6.58
CA LEU A 48 -3.27 -4.76 7.51
C LEU A 48 -2.77 -6.05 6.86
N PHE A 49 -3.35 -6.42 5.71
CA PHE A 49 -3.07 -7.69 5.03
C PHE A 49 -1.79 -7.65 4.18
N ALA A 50 -1.32 -6.47 3.78
CA ALA A 50 -0.04 -6.29 3.08
C ALA A 50 1.17 -6.37 4.02
N ALA A 51 0.98 -6.15 5.33
CA ALA A 51 2.08 -6.13 6.30
C ALA A 51 3.00 -7.37 6.24
N PRO A 52 2.49 -8.62 6.17
CA PRO A 52 3.34 -9.80 6.03
C PRO A 52 4.21 -9.77 4.79
N THR A 53 3.62 -9.44 3.64
CA THR A 53 4.36 -9.35 2.37
C THR A 53 5.40 -8.24 2.39
N TYR A 54 5.07 -7.10 2.99
CA TYR A 54 5.98 -5.96 3.11
C TYR A 54 7.18 -6.27 4.00
N HIS A 55 6.95 -6.76 5.23
CA HIS A 55 8.05 -7.09 6.14
C HIS A 55 8.93 -8.22 5.59
N MET A 56 8.34 -9.21 4.92
CA MET A 56 9.11 -10.23 4.21
C MET A 56 9.93 -9.67 3.05
N LEU A 57 9.41 -8.67 2.32
CA LEU A 57 10.13 -7.99 1.24
C LEU A 57 11.40 -7.34 1.79
N LEU A 58 11.28 -6.58 2.88
CA LEU A 58 12.43 -5.92 3.52
C LEU A 58 13.43 -6.96 4.05
N ALA A 59 12.93 -7.96 4.80
CA ALA A 59 13.76 -9.00 5.41
C ALA A 59 14.57 -9.81 4.38
N LYS A 60 13.99 -10.15 3.22
CA LYS A 60 14.63 -11.02 2.23
C LYS A 60 15.46 -10.26 1.19
N THR A 61 15.06 -9.04 0.83
CA THR A 61 15.66 -8.33 -0.31
C THR A 61 16.62 -7.24 0.12
N LYS A 62 16.39 -6.62 1.30
CA LYS A 62 17.17 -5.48 1.83
C LYS A 62 17.40 -4.39 0.77
N SER A 63 16.35 -4.05 0.02
CA SER A 63 16.44 -3.20 -1.18
C SER A 63 15.45 -2.04 -1.17
N SER A 64 15.97 -0.81 -1.24
CA SER A 64 15.15 0.41 -1.43
C SER A 64 14.36 0.38 -2.73
N THR A 65 14.96 -0.15 -3.81
CA THR A 65 14.32 -0.21 -5.13
C THR A 65 13.08 -1.10 -5.09
N ALA A 66 13.12 -2.20 -4.32
CA ALA A 66 11.97 -3.08 -4.17
C ALA A 66 10.80 -2.37 -3.48
N ILE A 67 11.07 -1.56 -2.44
CA ILE A 67 10.05 -0.75 -1.75
C ILE A 67 9.45 0.29 -2.71
N PHE A 68 10.29 0.97 -3.49
CA PHE A 68 9.84 1.98 -4.44
C PHE A 68 8.94 1.39 -5.53
N ILE A 69 9.36 0.27 -6.15
CA ILE A 69 8.55 -0.43 -7.15
C ILE A 69 7.23 -0.87 -6.53
N ALA A 70 7.26 -1.50 -5.34
CA ALA A 70 6.04 -1.93 -4.65
C ALA A 70 5.05 -0.78 -4.41
N ALA A 71 5.56 0.42 -4.08
CA ALA A 71 4.71 1.58 -3.78
C ALA A 71 4.08 2.18 -5.03
N VAL A 72 4.83 2.27 -6.13
CA VAL A 72 4.40 2.96 -7.36
C VAL A 72 3.57 2.06 -8.28
N LEU A 73 3.79 0.75 -8.23
CA LEU A 73 3.16 -0.20 -9.14
C LEU A 73 1.61 -0.18 -9.12
N PRO A 74 0.92 -0.11 -7.96
CA PRO A 74 -0.54 0.06 -7.93
C PRO A 74 -1.00 1.32 -8.65
N SER A 75 -0.29 2.44 -8.50
CA SER A 75 -0.64 3.70 -9.16
C SER A 75 -0.49 3.62 -10.67
N ILE A 76 0.53 2.92 -11.18
CA ILE A 76 0.68 2.68 -12.62
C ILE A 76 -0.51 1.87 -13.15
N ILE A 77 -0.95 0.84 -12.42
CA ILE A 77 -2.12 0.03 -12.79
C ILE A 77 -3.39 0.88 -12.80
N LEU A 78 -3.58 1.77 -11.82
CA LEU A 78 -4.72 2.69 -11.80
C LEU A 78 -4.74 3.60 -13.03
N VAL A 79 -3.60 4.19 -13.39
CA VAL A 79 -3.48 5.01 -14.60
C VAL A 79 -3.77 4.18 -15.86
N ALA A 80 -3.19 2.99 -15.96
CA ALA A 80 -3.37 2.09 -17.10
C ALA A 80 -4.83 1.60 -17.27
N THR A 81 -5.59 1.54 -16.18
CA THR A 81 -7.01 1.15 -16.17
C THR A 81 -7.95 2.35 -16.37
N GLY A 82 -7.42 3.53 -16.66
CA GLY A 82 -8.22 4.72 -17.00
C GLY A 82 -8.69 5.54 -15.80
N HIS A 83 -8.18 5.29 -14.60
CA HIS A 83 -8.46 6.15 -13.45
C HIS A 83 -7.80 7.53 -13.61
N ILE A 84 -8.31 8.52 -12.89
CA ILE A 84 -7.75 9.87 -12.84
C ILE A 84 -6.25 9.79 -12.48
N PRO A 85 -5.33 10.30 -13.33
CA PRO A 85 -3.91 9.96 -13.27
C PRO A 85 -3.10 10.75 -12.22
N ILE A 86 -3.68 10.97 -11.03
CA ILE A 86 -3.00 11.63 -9.91
C ILE A 86 -2.34 10.65 -8.95
N ALA A 87 -2.69 9.36 -9.03
CA ALA A 87 -2.20 8.35 -8.09
C ALA A 87 -0.65 8.31 -7.97
N PRO A 88 0.13 8.45 -9.05
CA PRO A 88 1.59 8.51 -8.96
C PRO A 88 2.13 9.67 -8.11
N LEU A 89 1.44 10.83 -8.10
CA LEU A 89 1.84 12.00 -7.31
C LEU A 89 1.79 11.74 -5.80
N VAL A 90 1.00 10.76 -5.37
CA VAL A 90 0.89 10.35 -3.96
C VAL A 90 1.82 9.18 -3.66
N SER A 91 1.84 8.17 -4.53
CA SER A 91 2.63 6.95 -4.28
C SER A 91 4.13 7.13 -4.38
N ILE A 92 4.60 8.01 -5.26
CA ILE A 92 6.04 8.30 -5.43
C ILE A 92 6.63 8.91 -4.14
N PRO A 93 6.13 10.03 -3.59
CA PRO A 93 6.67 10.58 -2.35
C PRO A 93 6.50 9.63 -1.16
N ALA A 94 5.35 8.94 -1.07
CA ALA A 94 5.13 7.91 -0.05
C ALA A 94 6.19 6.79 -0.10
N GLY A 95 6.46 6.27 -1.30
CA GLY A 95 7.49 5.26 -1.54
C GLY A 95 8.91 5.74 -1.23
N ILE A 96 9.23 6.99 -1.57
CA ILE A 96 10.53 7.61 -1.25
C ILE A 96 10.70 7.76 0.26
N ILE A 97 9.69 8.23 0.98
CA ILE A 97 9.77 8.36 2.45
C ILE A 97 9.95 6.98 3.08
N ALA A 98 9.15 6.00 2.66
CA ALA A 98 9.25 4.63 3.16
C ALA A 98 10.65 4.04 2.93
N LEU A 99 11.16 4.07 1.69
CA LEU A 99 12.48 3.48 1.40
C LEU A 99 13.61 4.15 2.18
N LEU A 100 13.53 5.46 2.45
CA LEU A 100 14.53 6.18 3.23
C LEU A 100 14.52 5.74 4.70
N ILE A 101 13.33 5.57 5.28
CA ILE A 101 13.17 5.12 6.66
C ILE A 101 13.69 3.68 6.83
N ALA A 102 13.31 2.76 5.94
CA ALA A 102 13.79 1.39 5.96
C ALA A 102 15.32 1.32 5.76
N LYS A 103 15.87 2.12 4.84
CA LYS A 103 17.31 2.21 4.60
C LYS A 103 18.07 2.73 5.83
N ASN A 104 17.53 3.70 6.55
CA ASN A 104 18.12 4.20 7.81
C ASN A 104 18.11 3.13 8.93
N GLY A 105 17.27 2.10 8.81
CA GLY A 105 17.29 0.93 9.69
C GLY A 105 18.11 -0.25 9.15
N ASN A 106 18.85 -0.07 8.06
CA ASN A 106 19.50 -1.15 7.30
C ASN A 106 18.56 -2.33 6.98
N TYR A 107 17.24 -2.07 6.93
CA TYR A 107 16.19 -3.09 6.79
C TYR A 107 16.12 -4.13 7.93
N GLU A 108 16.93 -3.97 8.98
CA GLU A 108 17.10 -4.90 10.10
C GLU A 108 16.43 -4.39 11.38
N ASP A 109 16.18 -3.08 11.49
CA ASP A 109 15.41 -2.52 12.61
C ASP A 109 13.91 -2.67 12.36
N PHE A 110 13.27 -3.59 13.08
CA PHE A 110 11.82 -3.81 12.99
C PHE A 110 10.98 -2.55 13.23
N LYS A 111 11.34 -1.69 14.18
CA LYS A 111 10.56 -0.47 14.48
C LYS A 111 10.64 0.49 13.30
N LYS A 112 11.83 0.70 12.74
CA LYS A 112 12.00 1.51 11.52
C LYS A 112 11.27 0.89 10.33
N ASN A 113 11.31 -0.44 10.17
CA ASN A 113 10.56 -1.13 9.12
C ASN A 113 9.03 -0.98 9.29
N ALA A 114 8.53 -0.98 10.53
CA ALA A 114 7.12 -0.72 10.82
C ALA A 114 6.73 0.73 10.49
N ILE A 115 7.56 1.72 10.85
CA ILE A 115 7.34 3.13 10.47
C ILE A 115 7.41 3.28 8.94
N SER A 116 8.36 2.62 8.28
CA SER A 116 8.46 2.57 6.83
C SER A 116 7.17 2.02 6.21
N HIS A 117 6.57 1.01 6.81
CA HIS A 117 5.30 0.46 6.36
C HIS A 117 4.12 1.46 6.50
N LEU A 118 4.14 2.34 7.51
CA LEU A 118 3.14 3.41 7.64
C LEU A 118 3.15 4.33 6.42
N PHE A 119 4.33 4.90 6.12
CA PHE A 119 4.48 5.80 4.98
C PHE A 119 4.29 5.07 3.66
N PHE A 120 4.74 3.81 3.56
CA PHE A 120 4.45 2.98 2.40
C PHE A 120 2.95 2.89 2.16
N SER A 121 2.15 2.62 3.20
CA SER A 121 0.69 2.46 3.10
C SER A 121 -0.04 3.71 2.57
N LEU A 122 0.60 4.90 2.61
CA LEU A 122 0.04 6.10 1.98
C LEU A 122 -0.06 6.00 0.46
N ASN A 123 0.67 5.07 -0.19
CA ASN A 123 0.54 4.82 -1.63
C ASN A 123 -0.91 4.57 -2.06
N LEU A 124 -1.69 3.95 -1.18
CA LEU A 124 -3.08 3.57 -1.42
C LEU A 124 -4.00 4.77 -1.63
N PHE A 125 -3.65 5.94 -1.09
CA PHE A 125 -4.45 7.16 -1.19
C PHE A 125 -4.43 7.79 -2.57
N GLY A 126 -3.51 7.37 -3.46
CA GLY A 126 -3.46 7.86 -4.83
C GLY A 126 -4.79 7.75 -5.58
N GLY A 127 -5.56 6.68 -5.33
CA GLY A 127 -6.90 6.49 -5.91
C GLY A 127 -8.03 7.21 -5.19
N PHE A 128 -7.80 7.70 -3.96
CA PHE A 128 -8.83 8.34 -3.13
C PHE A 128 -8.76 9.86 -3.17
N ILE A 129 -7.56 10.45 -3.31
CA ILE A 129 -7.40 11.91 -3.41
C ILE A 129 -8.35 12.59 -4.42
N PRO A 130 -8.69 12.00 -5.60
CA PRO A 130 -9.61 12.64 -6.54
C PRO A 130 -11.00 12.94 -5.95
N ILE A 131 -11.44 12.20 -4.93
CA ILE A 131 -12.71 12.43 -4.24
C ILE A 131 -12.81 13.86 -3.69
N TRP A 132 -11.70 14.43 -3.22
CA TRP A 132 -11.68 15.77 -2.63
C TRP A 132 -11.26 16.85 -3.61
N ILE A 133 -10.25 16.61 -4.46
CA ILE A 133 -9.69 17.65 -5.34
C ILE A 133 -10.27 17.66 -6.75
N MET A 134 -10.89 16.56 -7.18
CA MET A 134 -11.44 16.36 -8.53
C MET A 134 -12.81 15.68 -8.43
N ARG A 135 -13.62 16.13 -7.47
CA ARG A 135 -14.82 15.43 -6.98
C ARG A 135 -15.77 15.01 -8.10
N GLU A 136 -16.16 15.93 -8.98
CA GLU A 136 -17.10 15.60 -10.06
C GLU A 136 -16.50 14.69 -11.14
N ALA A 137 -15.20 14.86 -11.44
CA ALA A 137 -14.52 13.95 -12.35
C ALA A 137 -14.44 12.53 -11.77
N PHE A 138 -14.20 12.40 -10.46
CA PHE A 138 -14.18 11.11 -9.77
C PHE A 138 -15.53 10.40 -9.87
N PHE A 139 -16.61 11.05 -9.44
CA PHE A 139 -17.94 10.43 -9.46
C PHE A 139 -18.43 10.14 -10.88
N LYS A 140 -18.12 10.99 -11.85
CA LYS A 140 -18.40 10.70 -13.27
C LYS A 140 -17.63 9.45 -13.74
N SER A 141 -16.35 9.34 -13.40
CA SER A 141 -15.53 8.18 -13.75
C SER A 141 -16.06 6.89 -13.12
N VAL A 142 -16.47 6.96 -11.86
CA VAL A 142 -16.97 5.81 -11.11
C VAL A 142 -18.34 5.33 -11.62
N MET A 143 -19.23 6.26 -11.99
CA MET A 143 -20.49 5.93 -12.66
C MET A 143 -20.26 5.30 -14.05
N HIS A 144 -19.32 5.85 -14.84
CA HIS A 144 -18.92 5.25 -16.11
C HIS A 144 -18.33 3.84 -15.93
N GLY A 145 -17.68 3.57 -14.79
CA GLY A 145 -17.18 2.25 -14.40
C GLY A 145 -18.26 1.27 -13.94
N GLY A 146 -19.53 1.68 -13.90
CA GLY A 146 -20.68 0.80 -13.60
C GLY A 146 -21.17 0.81 -12.15
N LEU A 147 -20.67 1.72 -11.29
CA LEU A 147 -21.25 1.90 -9.95
C LEU A 147 -22.51 2.77 -10.02
N ASP A 148 -23.48 2.45 -9.17
CA ASP A 148 -24.79 3.11 -9.17
C ASP A 148 -24.76 4.49 -8.48
N GLN A 149 -25.87 5.23 -8.66
CA GLN A 149 -26.03 6.56 -8.08
C GLN A 149 -26.04 6.51 -6.54
N SER A 150 -26.66 5.49 -5.94
CA SER A 150 -26.72 5.33 -4.48
C SER A 150 -25.34 5.18 -3.85
N PHE A 151 -24.43 4.46 -4.49
CA PHE A 151 -23.04 4.35 -4.09
C PHE A 151 -22.39 5.74 -4.08
N CYS A 152 -22.54 6.46 -5.19
CA CYS A 152 -21.96 7.79 -5.38
C CYS A 152 -22.48 8.78 -4.34
N ASP A 153 -23.78 8.79 -4.07
CA ASP A 153 -24.39 9.68 -3.07
C ASP A 153 -23.93 9.34 -1.65
N THR A 154 -23.83 8.04 -1.33
CA THR A 154 -23.31 7.58 -0.03
C THR A 154 -21.85 7.96 0.16
N VAL A 155 -20.98 7.69 -0.82
CA VAL A 155 -19.56 8.06 -0.75
C VAL A 155 -19.43 9.59 -0.66
N ARG A 156 -20.20 10.36 -1.44
CA ARG A 156 -20.23 11.83 -1.35
C ARG A 156 -20.54 12.31 0.07
N ALA A 157 -21.53 11.71 0.73
CA ALA A 157 -21.93 12.07 2.09
C ALA A 157 -20.88 11.66 3.13
N LEU A 158 -20.21 10.52 2.93
CA LEU A 158 -19.20 9.98 3.83
C LEU A 158 -17.80 10.57 3.64
N THR A 159 -17.57 11.42 2.63
CA THR A 159 -16.26 12.02 2.36
C THR A 159 -16.21 13.55 2.54
N PRO A 160 -16.64 14.10 3.69
CA PRO A 160 -16.27 15.47 4.05
C PRO A 160 -14.75 15.58 4.24
N LEU A 161 -14.22 16.80 4.33
CA LEU A 161 -12.76 17.03 4.35
C LEU A 161 -12.06 16.35 5.55
N TRP A 162 -12.74 16.23 6.70
CA TRP A 162 -12.22 15.55 7.88
C TRP A 162 -12.10 14.02 7.73
N MET A 163 -12.76 13.43 6.72
CA MET A 163 -12.65 11.99 6.48
C MET A 163 -11.25 11.60 5.98
N LEU A 164 -10.59 12.46 5.18
CA LEU A 164 -9.24 12.21 4.69
C LEU A 164 -8.22 11.96 5.82
N PRO A 165 -8.03 12.89 6.80
CA PRO A 165 -7.13 12.63 7.91
C PRO A 165 -7.58 11.44 8.77
N THR A 166 -8.89 11.20 8.91
CA THR A 166 -9.42 10.02 9.62
C THR A 166 -8.98 8.72 8.95
N MET A 167 -9.07 8.64 7.62
CA MET A 167 -8.62 7.48 6.84
C MET A 167 -7.12 7.28 6.97
N VAL A 168 -6.32 8.35 6.93
CA VAL A 168 -4.86 8.28 7.10
C VAL A 168 -4.49 7.72 8.48
N ILE A 169 -5.11 8.26 9.55
CA ILE A 169 -4.87 7.80 10.93
C ILE A 169 -5.29 6.33 11.06
N GLY A 170 -6.47 5.95 10.56
CA GLY A 170 -6.94 4.56 10.57
C GLY A 170 -5.98 3.62 9.83
N THR A 171 -5.47 4.06 8.67
CA THR A 171 -4.50 3.29 7.89
C THR A 171 -3.20 3.09 8.66
N PHE A 172 -2.73 4.11 9.37
CA PHE A 172 -1.56 3.98 10.22
C PHE A 172 -1.77 3.01 11.38
N VAL A 173 -2.90 3.09 12.06
CA VAL A 173 -3.26 2.14 13.14
C VAL A 173 -3.27 0.71 12.61
N PHE A 174 -3.95 0.44 11.49
CA PHE A 174 -4.02 -0.90 10.92
C PHE A 174 -2.69 -1.39 10.36
N SER A 175 -1.88 -0.50 9.79
CA SER A 175 -0.51 -0.81 9.34
C SER A 175 0.38 -1.22 10.52
N LEU A 176 0.27 -0.56 11.68
CA LEU A 176 0.97 -0.95 12.90
C LEU A 176 0.47 -2.30 13.42
N ILE A 177 -0.85 -2.47 13.55
CA ILE A 177 -1.45 -3.74 14.00
C ILE A 177 -0.96 -4.88 13.09
N GLY A 178 -1.04 -4.72 11.78
CA GLY A 178 -0.56 -5.70 10.80
C GLY A 178 0.93 -5.99 10.93
N SER A 179 1.74 -4.97 11.17
CA SER A 179 3.19 -5.13 11.40
C SER A 179 3.47 -5.96 12.65
N TYR A 180 2.82 -5.67 13.78
CA TYR A 180 3.04 -6.41 15.03
C TYR A 180 2.44 -7.82 14.99
N LEU A 181 1.31 -8.02 14.33
CA LEU A 181 0.78 -9.36 14.05
C LEU A 181 1.76 -10.16 13.18
N THR A 182 2.33 -9.52 12.15
CA THR A 182 3.38 -10.13 11.32
C THR A 182 4.59 -10.52 12.15
N LYS A 183 5.06 -9.65 13.05
CA LYS A 183 6.15 -9.97 13.97
C LYS A 183 5.85 -11.21 14.79
N LYS A 184 4.63 -11.32 15.35
CA LYS A 184 4.21 -12.48 16.16
C LYS A 184 4.14 -13.77 15.33
N VAL A 185 3.51 -13.72 14.15
CA VAL A 185 3.25 -14.90 13.30
C VAL A 185 4.51 -15.36 12.58
N LEU A 186 5.37 -14.43 12.14
CA LEU A 186 6.58 -14.71 11.36
C LEU A 186 7.87 -14.58 12.18
N ASN A 187 7.79 -14.58 13.52
CA ASN A 187 8.92 -14.35 14.43
C ASN A 187 10.19 -15.10 14.02
N LYS A 188 10.10 -16.43 13.87
CA LYS A 188 11.23 -17.28 13.46
C LYS A 188 11.83 -16.88 12.12
N LYS A 189 11.00 -16.50 11.13
CA LYS A 189 11.48 -16.10 9.79
C LYS A 189 12.15 -14.72 9.82
N LEU A 190 11.68 -13.81 10.68
CA LEU A 190 12.25 -12.47 10.84
C LEU A 190 13.56 -12.50 11.66
N GLU A 191 13.63 -13.30 12.72
CA GLU A 191 14.88 -13.58 13.47
C GLU A 191 15.96 -14.15 12.55
N GLN A 192 15.62 -15.17 11.75
CA GLN A 192 16.54 -15.76 10.77
C GLN A 192 17.03 -14.75 9.72
N ALA A 193 16.27 -13.69 9.47
CA ALA A 193 16.65 -12.63 8.54
C ALA A 193 17.43 -11.47 9.21
N GLY A 194 17.60 -11.52 10.54
CA GLY A 194 18.26 -10.48 11.33
C GLY A 194 17.41 -9.21 11.54
N VAL A 195 16.08 -9.33 11.50
CA VAL A 195 15.15 -8.19 11.61
C VAL A 195 14.63 -7.97 13.04
N LEU A 196 14.76 -8.98 13.91
CA LEU A 196 14.26 -8.97 15.29
C LEU A 196 15.39 -9.02 16.31
#